data_AF-A0A956KSU6-F1
#
_entry.id   AF-A0A956KSU6-F1
#
_cell.length_a   1.000
_cell.length_b   1.000
_cell.length_c   1.000
_cell.angle_alpha   90.00
_cell.angle_beta   90.00
_cell.angle_gamma   90.00
#
_symmetry.space_group_name_H-M   'P 1'
#
loop_
_entity.id
_entity.type
_entity.pdbx_description
1 polymer ?
#
loop_
_entity_poly.entity_id
_entity_poly.type
_entity_poly.pdbx_seq_one_letter_code
_entity_poly.pdbx_strand_id
1 'polypeptide(L)'
;RVDPPERVVPWAMVSYERFAMLAEDPERSEASGVVMREALELFPAPVPDPPWAHEVDLCRHAMPDELPPGYGHGLIFLAPVIEMPRYLPWLRAEAEAAGVEVVLRHLDSPAPALAAADTVVNTTGLGARELVGDHELYAVRG
;
A
#
# COMPACT_ATOMS: atom_id res chain seq x y z
N ARG A 1 6.77 -11.97 1.89
CA ARG A 1 5.74 -12.62 2.73
C ARG A 1 5.18 -11.55 3.64
N VAL A 2 3.85 -11.40 3.69
CA VAL A 2 3.15 -10.41 4.51
C VAL A 2 2.56 -11.09 5.74
N ASP A 3 2.61 -10.43 6.89
CA ASP A 3 2.28 -10.97 8.21
C ASP A 3 1.70 -9.82 9.09
N PRO A 4 0.78 -10.08 10.03
CA PRO A 4 0.10 -11.35 10.25
C PRO A 4 -1.05 -11.54 9.25
N PRO A 5 -1.20 -12.75 8.66
CA PRO A 5 -2.08 -12.98 7.53
C PRO A 5 -3.55 -12.63 7.83
N GLU A 6 -4.00 -12.84 9.06
CA GLU A 6 -5.37 -12.54 9.50
C GLU A 6 -5.69 -11.04 9.58
N ARG A 7 -4.67 -10.17 9.61
CA ARG A 7 -4.87 -8.71 9.62
C ARG A 7 -4.60 -8.06 8.27
N VAL A 8 -3.72 -8.65 7.47
CA VAL A 8 -3.27 -8.09 6.19
C VAL A 8 -4.45 -7.88 5.24
N VAL A 9 -5.33 -8.88 5.10
CA VAL A 9 -6.48 -8.76 4.17
C VAL A 9 -7.45 -7.64 4.61
N PRO A 10 -7.93 -7.59 5.86
CA PRO A 10 -8.76 -6.47 6.32
C PRO A 10 -8.11 -5.08 6.13
N TRP A 11 -6.82 -4.94 6.42
CA TRP A 11 -6.12 -3.66 6.21
C TRP A 11 -6.01 -3.30 4.74
N ALA A 12 -5.67 -4.28 3.89
CA ALA A 12 -5.58 -4.09 2.45
C ALA A 12 -6.93 -3.65 1.86
N MET A 13 -8.05 -4.20 2.35
CA MET A 13 -9.38 -3.82 1.88
C MET A 13 -9.77 -2.41 2.27
N VAL A 14 -9.48 -1.98 3.50
CA VAL A 14 -9.68 -0.58 3.91
C VAL A 14 -8.85 0.36 3.04
N SER A 15 -7.60 -0.01 2.70
CA SER A 15 -6.78 0.77 1.78
C SER A 15 -7.34 0.77 0.35
N TYR A 16 -7.78 -0.38 -0.15
CA TYR A 16 -8.39 -0.52 -1.48
C TYR A 16 -9.58 0.42 -1.64
N GLU A 17 -10.53 0.38 -0.71
CA GLU A 17 -11.71 1.25 -0.71
C GLU A 17 -11.31 2.74 -0.70
N ARG A 18 -10.30 3.10 0.09
CA ARG A 18 -9.78 4.48 0.14
C ARG A 18 -9.20 4.93 -1.18
N PHE A 19 -8.43 4.08 -1.85
CA PHE A 19 -7.88 4.40 -3.16
C PHE A 19 -8.94 4.43 -4.25
N ALA A 20 -9.92 3.52 -4.21
CA ALA A 20 -11.06 3.55 -5.12
C ALA A 20 -11.83 4.88 -5.00
N MET A 21 -12.16 5.32 -3.79
CA MET A 21 -12.82 6.62 -3.56
C MET A 21 -11.98 7.82 -4.06
N LEU A 22 -10.65 7.78 -3.95
CA LEU A 22 -9.80 8.83 -4.51
C LEU A 22 -9.80 8.81 -6.05
N ALA A 23 -9.87 7.62 -6.65
CA ALA A 23 -9.88 7.44 -8.09
C ALA A 23 -11.23 7.75 -8.75
N GLU A 24 -12.34 7.70 -8.00
CA GLU A 24 -13.69 8.02 -8.49
C GLU A 24 -13.88 9.51 -8.82
N ASP A 25 -13.21 10.40 -8.09
CA ASP A 25 -13.23 11.85 -8.32
C ASP A 25 -12.08 12.22 -9.26
N PRO A 26 -12.34 12.73 -10.49
CA PRO A 26 -11.30 13.04 -11.46
C PRO A 26 -10.28 14.08 -10.97
N GLU A 27 -10.70 15.07 -10.19
CA GLU A 27 -9.81 16.11 -9.68
C GLU A 27 -8.91 15.56 -8.59
N ARG A 28 -9.45 14.74 -7.68
CA ARG A 28 -8.66 14.08 -6.63
C ARG A 28 -7.75 13.00 -7.19
N SER A 29 -8.21 12.23 -8.17
CA SER A 29 -7.42 11.22 -8.86
C SER A 29 -6.20 11.86 -9.52
N GLU A 30 -6.40 12.97 -10.24
CA GLU A 30 -5.32 13.74 -10.84
C GLU A 30 -4.42 14.37 -9.75
N ALA A 31 -4.97 14.99 -8.72
CA ALA A 31 -4.13 15.62 -7.69
C ALA A 31 -3.26 14.61 -6.92
N SER A 32 -3.82 13.43 -6.59
CA SER A 32 -3.17 12.39 -5.79
C SER A 32 -2.31 11.43 -6.61
N GLY A 33 -2.56 11.29 -7.93
CA GLY A 33 -1.92 10.28 -8.76
C GLY A 33 -2.41 8.85 -8.48
N VAL A 34 -3.61 8.70 -7.90
CA VAL A 34 -4.25 7.42 -7.61
C VAL A 34 -5.26 7.10 -8.71
N VAL A 35 -5.12 5.94 -9.35
CA VAL A 35 -6.04 5.48 -10.40
C VAL A 35 -6.36 4.00 -10.23
N MET A 36 -7.57 3.58 -10.61
CA MET A 36 -7.89 2.15 -10.75
C MET A 36 -7.48 1.65 -12.14
N ARG A 37 -6.85 0.49 -12.20
CA ARG A 37 -6.45 -0.19 -13.44
C ARG A 37 -6.80 -1.66 -13.37
N GLU A 38 -7.19 -2.22 -14.51
CA GLU A 38 -7.25 -3.67 -14.66
C GLU A 38 -5.83 -4.23 -14.60
N ALA A 39 -5.63 -5.21 -13.72
CA ALA A 39 -4.39 -5.95 -13.56
C ALA A 39 -4.61 -7.39 -14.03
N LEU A 40 -3.59 -7.95 -14.67
CA LEU A 40 -3.51 -9.38 -15.00
C LEU A 40 -2.30 -9.96 -14.26
N GLU A 41 -2.55 -10.75 -13.22
CA GLU A 41 -1.52 -11.53 -12.54
C GLU A 41 -1.37 -12.89 -13.22
N LEU A 42 -0.14 -13.27 -13.55
CA LEU A 42 0.16 -14.42 -14.39
C LEU A 42 0.89 -15.52 -13.61
N PHE A 43 0.46 -16.77 -13.83
CA PHE A 43 1.01 -17.94 -13.17
C PHE A 43 1.42 -19.01 -14.19
N PRO A 44 2.53 -19.74 -13.95
CA PRO A 44 2.95 -20.82 -14.85
C PRO A 44 2.02 -22.03 -14.82
N ALA A 45 1.23 -22.19 -13.75
CA ALA A 45 0.28 -23.29 -13.55
C ALA A 45 -0.92 -22.81 -12.72
N PRO A 46 -2.05 -23.54 -12.73
CA PRO A 46 -3.22 -23.19 -11.93
C PRO A 46 -2.91 -23.00 -10.44
N VAL A 47 -3.39 -21.90 -9.87
CA VAL A 47 -3.32 -21.59 -8.43
C VAL A 47 -4.74 -21.53 -7.83
N PRO A 48 -4.89 -21.84 -6.52
CA PRO A 48 -6.15 -21.58 -5.82
C PRO A 48 -6.42 -20.07 -5.73
N ASP A 49 -7.69 -19.71 -5.53
CA ASP A 49 -8.07 -18.32 -5.32
C ASP A 49 -7.32 -17.73 -4.11
N PRO A 50 -6.69 -16.55 -4.27
CA PRO A 50 -6.06 -15.89 -3.14
C PRO A 50 -7.13 -15.45 -2.14
N PRO A 51 -6.79 -15.34 -0.84
CA PRO A 51 -7.75 -14.98 0.21
C PRO A 51 -8.49 -13.66 -0.01
N TRP A 52 -7.94 -12.74 -0.82
CA TRP A 52 -8.54 -11.44 -1.12
C TRP A 52 -9.40 -11.45 -2.40
N ALA A 53 -9.43 -12.53 -3.18
CA ALA A 53 -10.09 -12.55 -4.49
C ALA A 53 -11.59 -12.21 -4.43
N HIS A 54 -12.28 -12.61 -3.36
CA HIS A 54 -13.70 -12.35 -3.18
C HIS A 54 -14.02 -10.95 -2.66
N GLU A 55 -13.01 -10.19 -2.25
CA GLU A 55 -13.14 -8.85 -1.69
C GLU A 55 -12.92 -7.76 -2.75
N VAL A 56 -12.32 -8.09 -3.89
CA VAL A 56 -11.94 -7.14 -4.95
C VAL A 56 -12.90 -7.25 -6.12
N ASP A 57 -13.38 -6.10 -6.58
CA ASP A 57 -14.28 -6.02 -7.74
C ASP A 57 -13.66 -6.61 -9.00
N LEU A 58 -14.51 -7.25 -9.80
CA LEU A 58 -14.17 -7.84 -11.09
C LEU A 58 -13.08 -8.92 -11.04
N CYS A 59 -12.77 -9.48 -9.86
CA CYS A 59 -11.82 -10.58 -9.76
C CYS A 59 -12.36 -11.83 -10.46
N ARG A 60 -11.61 -12.34 -11.44
CA ARG A 60 -11.94 -13.56 -12.19
C ARG A 60 -10.68 -14.24 -12.71
N HIS A 61 -10.80 -15.51 -13.05
CA HIS A 61 -9.77 -16.18 -13.84
C HIS A 61 -9.74 -15.65 -15.28
N ALA A 62 -8.53 -15.53 -15.83
CA ALA A 62 -8.31 -15.22 -17.24
C ALA A 62 -8.69 -16.43 -18.13
N MET A 63 -9.31 -16.14 -19.28
CA MET A 63 -9.58 -17.13 -20.32
C MET A 63 -8.30 -17.50 -21.06
N PRO A 64 -8.21 -18.69 -21.69
CA PRO A 64 -7.01 -19.12 -22.40
C PRO A 64 -6.50 -18.16 -23.48
N ASP A 65 -7.40 -17.40 -24.13
CA ASP A 65 -7.08 -16.41 -25.16
C ASP A 65 -6.66 -15.04 -24.60
N GLU A 66 -6.83 -14.80 -23.30
CA GLU A 66 -6.34 -13.62 -22.59
C GLU A 66 -4.91 -13.83 -22.03
N LEU A 67 -4.39 -15.07 -22.09
CA LEU A 67 -3.08 -15.41 -21.55
C LEU A 67 -1.94 -15.21 -22.57
N PRO A 68 -0.83 -14.55 -22.17
CA PRO A 68 0.37 -14.53 -23.00
C PRO A 68 0.98 -15.93 -23.15
N PRO A 69 1.75 -16.19 -24.22
CA PRO A 69 2.43 -17.48 -24.41
C PRO A 69 3.32 -17.84 -23.21
N GLY A 70 3.22 -19.08 -22.74
CA GLY A 70 4.03 -19.62 -21.65
C GLY A 70 3.40 -19.57 -20.27
N TYR A 71 2.19 -19.02 -20.12
CA TYR A 71 1.44 -19.00 -18.86
C TYR A 71 0.28 -19.99 -18.89
N GLY A 72 0.09 -20.71 -17.78
CA GLY A 72 -0.95 -21.73 -17.63
C GLY A 72 -2.20 -21.23 -16.91
N HIS A 73 -2.13 -20.06 -16.28
CA HIS A 73 -3.23 -19.48 -15.50
C HIS A 73 -3.02 -17.98 -15.28
N GLY A 74 -4.11 -17.25 -15.03
CA GLY A 74 -4.06 -15.84 -14.68
C GLY A 74 -5.29 -15.39 -13.91
N LEU A 75 -5.14 -14.30 -13.15
CA LEU A 75 -6.21 -13.61 -12.45
C LEU A 75 -6.31 -12.19 -12.98
N ILE A 76 -7.53 -11.78 -13.34
CA ILE A 76 -7.88 -10.43 -13.75
C ILE A 76 -8.68 -9.78 -12.64
N PHE A 77 -8.30 -8.57 -12.23
CA PHE A 77 -8.97 -7.81 -11.17
C PHE A 77 -8.67 -6.31 -11.30
N LEU A 78 -9.46 -5.45 -10.65
CA LEU A 78 -9.11 -4.03 -10.53
C LEU A 78 -8.13 -3.82 -9.38
N ALA A 79 -7.09 -3.03 -9.62
CA ALA A 79 -6.08 -2.68 -8.64
C ALA A 79 -5.83 -1.17 -8.61
N PRO A 80 -5.61 -0.57 -7.42
CA PRO A 80 -5.14 0.80 -7.33
C PRO A 80 -3.67 0.88 -7.76
N VAL A 81 -3.38 1.77 -8.71
CA VAL A 81 -2.01 2.17 -9.07
C VAL A 81 -1.78 3.57 -8.51
N ILE A 82 -0.69 3.71 -7.76
CA ILE A 82 -0.41 4.93 -6.99
C ILE A 82 0.96 5.48 -7.40
N GLU A 83 0.97 6.69 -7.96
CA GLU A 83 2.18 7.37 -8.37
C GLU A 83 2.84 8.05 -7.16
N MET A 84 3.77 7.36 -6.49
CA MET A 84 4.42 7.86 -5.26
C MET A 84 4.96 9.30 -5.33
N PRO A 85 5.59 9.76 -6.45
CA PRO A 85 6.06 11.14 -6.56
C PRO A 85 4.95 12.20 -6.54
N ARG A 86 3.68 11.82 -6.76
CA ARG A 86 2.51 12.69 -6.63
C ARG A 86 1.79 12.47 -5.32
N TYR A 87 1.62 11.20 -4.95
CA TYR A 87 0.84 10.82 -3.77
C TYR A 87 1.45 11.32 -2.47
N LEU A 88 2.78 11.27 -2.31
CA LEU A 88 3.44 11.74 -1.08
C LEU A 88 3.36 13.26 -0.92
N PRO A 89 3.66 14.10 -1.93
CA PRO A 89 3.41 15.54 -1.83
C PRO A 89 1.94 15.89 -1.59
N TRP A 90 1.00 15.17 -2.23
CA TRP A 90 -0.42 15.37 -2.01
C TRP A 90 -0.82 15.07 -0.56
N LEU A 91 -0.42 13.93 0.00
CA LEU A 91 -0.66 13.59 1.40
C LEU A 91 -0.07 14.60 2.38
N ARG A 92 1.12 15.11 2.07
CA ARG A 92 1.75 16.17 2.88
C ARG A 92 0.91 17.45 2.86
N ALA A 93 0.44 17.87 1.69
CA ALA A 93 -0.39 19.07 1.56
C ALA A 93 -1.73 18.92 2.30
N GLU A 94 -2.35 17.74 2.24
CA GLU A 94 -3.57 17.44 3.01
C GLU A 94 -3.32 17.52 4.53
N ALA A 95 -2.18 16.99 5.00
CA ALA A 95 -1.81 17.07 6.41
C ALA A 95 -1.56 18.53 6.85
N GLU A 96 -0.81 19.31 6.06
CA GLU A 96 -0.55 20.72 6.33
C GLU A 96 -1.85 21.56 6.32
N ALA A 97 -2.78 21.28 5.40
CA ALA A 97 -4.10 21.91 5.37
C ALA A 97 -4.95 21.56 6.60
N ALA A 98 -4.75 20.38 7.19
CA ALA A 98 -5.34 19.98 8.46
C ALA A 98 -4.62 20.59 9.69
N GLY A 99 -3.59 21.41 9.49
CA GLY A 99 -2.83 22.09 10.55
C GLY A 99 -1.65 21.28 11.11
N VAL A 100 -1.23 20.21 10.43
CA VAL A 100 -0.04 19.44 10.83
C VAL A 100 1.23 20.22 10.48
N GLU A 101 2.11 20.41 11.46
CA GLU A 101 3.45 20.96 11.24
C GLU A 101 4.44 19.86 10.84
N VAL A 102 5.17 20.06 9.73
CA VAL A 102 6.21 19.14 9.27
C VAL A 102 7.59 19.68 9.65
N VAL A 103 8.30 18.95 10.51
CA VAL A 103 9.66 19.31 10.96
C VAL A 103 10.66 18.30 10.42
N LEU A 104 11.65 18.78 9.65
CA LEU A 104 12.78 17.96 9.23
C LEU A 104 13.76 17.78 10.40
N ARG A 105 13.87 16.56 10.91
CA ARG A 105 14.76 16.22 12.03
C ARG A 105 15.24 14.77 11.94
N HIS A 106 16.49 14.54 12.33
CA HIS A 106 17.01 13.20 12.58
C HIS A 106 16.91 12.87 14.07
N LEU A 107 16.51 11.63 14.39
CA LEU A 107 16.39 11.14 15.75
C LEU A 107 17.15 9.81 15.88
N ASP A 108 18.13 9.77 16.79
CA ASP A 108 18.87 8.55 17.11
C ASP A 108 18.17 7.69 18.18
N SER A 109 17.13 8.21 18.82
CA SER A 109 16.30 7.51 19.82
C SER A 109 14.90 8.13 19.91
N PRO A 110 13.89 7.44 20.47
CA PRO A 110 12.55 8.00 20.65
C PRO A 110 12.46 9.04 21.78
N ALA A 111 13.48 9.15 22.64
CA ALA A 111 13.43 9.98 23.85
C ALA A 111 13.11 11.47 23.58
N PRO A 112 13.69 12.15 22.56
CA PRO A 112 13.34 13.53 22.26
C PRO A 112 11.88 13.70 21.81
N ALA A 113 11.31 12.72 21.12
CA ALA A 113 9.91 12.75 20.69
C ALA A 113 8.97 12.56 21.88
N LEU A 114 9.27 11.60 22.75
CA LEU A 114 8.51 11.33 23.99
C LEU A 114 8.59 12.48 25.00
N ALA A 115 9.66 13.28 24.97
CA ALA A 115 9.77 14.49 25.78
C ALA A 115 8.92 15.66 25.22
N ALA A 116 8.59 15.62 23.92
CA ALA A 116 7.87 16.70 23.24
C ALA A 116 6.35 16.45 23.13
N ALA A 117 5.90 15.19 23.26
CA ALA A 117 4.51 14.82 23.11
C ALA A 117 4.11 13.66 24.05
N ASP A 118 2.87 13.68 24.52
CA ASP A 118 2.29 12.62 25.36
C ASP A 118 2.14 11.28 24.61
N THR A 119 2.05 11.34 23.28
CA THR A 119 1.89 10.16 22.41
C THR A 119 2.78 10.29 21.20
N VAL A 120 3.49 9.21 20.88
CA VAL A 120 4.35 9.11 19.70
C VAL A 120 3.92 7.91 18.88
N VAL A 121 3.66 8.13 17.59
CA VAL A 121 3.40 7.06 16.62
C VAL A 121 4.69 6.83 15.81
N ASN A 122 5.29 5.66 15.96
CA ASN A 122 6.53 5.32 15.25
C ASN A 122 6.23 4.75 13.85
N THR A 123 6.50 5.54 12.80
CA THR A 123 6.32 5.16 11.38
C THR A 123 7.65 5.09 10.61
N THR A 124 8.76 4.75 11.29
CA THR A 124 10.12 4.80 10.70
C THR A 124 10.49 3.63 9.77
N GLY A 125 9.57 2.70 9.51
CA GLY A 125 9.82 1.55 8.63
C GLY A 125 11.05 0.75 9.09
N LEU A 126 11.97 0.46 8.16
CA LEU A 126 13.21 -0.27 8.46
C LEU A 126 14.09 0.45 9.51
N GLY A 127 13.97 1.78 9.64
CA GLY A 127 14.71 2.56 10.65
C GLY A 127 14.33 2.22 12.10
N ALA A 128 13.19 1.56 12.34
CA ALA A 128 12.81 1.10 13.67
C ALA A 128 13.82 0.10 14.25
N ARG A 129 14.55 -0.61 13.39
CA ARG A 129 15.65 -1.49 13.79
C ARG A 129 16.73 -0.75 14.58
N GLU A 130 17.15 0.43 14.12
CA GLU A 130 18.12 1.27 14.83
C GLU A 130 17.46 2.09 15.95
N LEU A 131 16.29 2.68 15.68
CA LEU A 131 15.65 3.64 16.59
C LEU A 131 15.15 3.01 17.89
N VAL A 132 14.56 1.81 17.81
CA VAL A 132 13.93 1.13 18.96
C VAL A 132 14.43 -0.31 19.17
N GLY A 133 15.42 -0.75 18.39
CA GLY A 133 16.06 -2.06 18.57
C GLY A 133 15.24 -3.24 18.05
N ASP A 134 14.33 -3.03 17.09
CA ASP A 134 13.55 -4.13 16.50
C ASP A 134 14.41 -4.97 15.55
N HIS A 135 15.00 -6.04 16.10
CA HIS A 135 15.89 -6.94 15.37
C HIS A 135 15.16 -7.99 14.51
N GLU A 136 13.82 -8.04 14.54
CA GLU A 136 13.05 -8.90 13.63
C GLU A 136 12.95 -8.30 12.23
N LEU A 137 13.16 -6.99 12.09
CA LEU A 137 13.17 -6.28 10.82
C LEU A 137 14.44 -6.55 10.00
N TYR A 138 14.24 -6.83 8.71
CA TYR A 138 15.31 -7.00 7.72
C TYR A 138 14.92 -6.38 6.38
N ALA A 139 15.92 -5.94 5.61
CA ALA A 139 15.71 -5.38 4.29
C ALA A 139 15.38 -6.47 3.26
N VAL A 140 14.41 -6.20 2.39
CA VAL A 140 14.16 -6.97 1.16
C VAL A 140 14.45 -6.04 -0.01
N ARG A 141 15.43 -6.40 -0.85
CA ARG A 141 15.82 -5.60 -2.00
C ARG A 141 14.85 -5.85 -3.16
N GLY A 142 14.15 -4.79 -3.59
CA GLY A 142 13.37 -4.73 -4.82
C GLY A 142 14.24 -4.47 -6.04
#